data_AF-A0A1K0HMK3-F1
#
_entry.id   AF-A0A1K0HMK3-F1
#
_cell.length_a   1.000
_cell.length_b   1.000
_cell.length_c   1.000
_cell.angle_alpha   90.00
_cell.angle_beta   90.00
_cell.angle_gamma   90.00
#
_symmetry.space_group_name_H-M   'P 1'
#
loop_
_entity.id
_entity.type
_entity.pdbx_description
1 polymer ?
#
loop_
_entity_poly.entity_id
_entity_poly.type
_entity_poly.pdbx_seq_one_letter_code
_entity_poly.pdbx_strand_id
1 'polypeptide(L)'
;MHIWETVDRPNNTNPVDSKLVLQVKTDVKNVPYKFKARFSRSDWEIDSIDVTQAYLNANLHHDIYLKLLEGTEVPDGKSGREWHKELDAHLRRLGFFPLPNIPCVYLKGAGESQVIIAVYVDDMLIVSPQRDQINQTKRVIINKWKITNNGPTTEFLKIKITQDREKRVINLDQQAYIKEIIQEWIRLHERTWTPMTHTPLK
;
A
#
# COMPACT_ATOMS: atom_id res chain seq x y z
N MET A 1 14.27 17.34 -19.61
CA MET A 1 14.42 16.91 -18.20
C MET A 1 14.53 15.39 -18.22
N HIS A 2 15.75 14.86 -18.31
CA HIS A 2 16.05 13.42 -18.41
C HIS A 2 16.27 12.88 -16.99
N ILE A 3 15.52 11.86 -16.57
CA ILE A 3 15.33 11.51 -15.14
C ILE A 3 16.08 10.23 -14.73
N TRP A 4 16.84 9.57 -15.62
CA TRP A 4 17.55 8.34 -15.24
C TRP A 4 18.90 8.18 -15.94
N GLU A 5 19.87 7.68 -15.18
CA GLU A 5 21.13 7.12 -15.69
C GLU A 5 21.34 5.75 -15.04
N THR A 6 21.75 4.76 -15.84
CA THR A 6 22.05 3.40 -15.39
C THR A 6 23.43 3.39 -14.76
N VAL A 7 23.57 2.84 -13.55
CA VAL A 7 24.87 2.79 -12.83
C VAL A 7 25.19 1.35 -12.43
N ASP A 8 26.46 0.98 -12.55
CA ASP A 8 26.95 -0.36 -12.19
C ASP A 8 26.95 -0.61 -10.67
N ARG A 9 26.84 -1.89 -10.33
CA ARG A 9 26.70 -2.39 -8.95
C ARG A 9 27.88 -1.95 -8.05
N PRO A 10 27.62 -1.36 -6.86
CA PRO A 10 28.65 -1.15 -5.85
C PRO A 10 29.12 -2.49 -5.25
N ASN A 11 30.44 -2.66 -5.11
CA ASN A 11 31.00 -3.83 -4.44
C ASN A 11 30.70 -3.79 -2.93
N ASN A 12 30.46 -4.96 -2.32
CA ASN A 12 30.21 -5.22 -0.89
C ASN A 12 28.78 -5.17 -0.31
N THR A 13 27.73 -5.23 -1.14
CA THR A 13 26.34 -5.41 -0.66
C THR A 13 25.77 -6.78 -1.04
N ASN A 14 25.17 -7.47 -0.06
CA ASN A 14 24.33 -8.66 -0.28
C ASN A 14 22.89 -8.20 -0.54
N PRO A 15 22.38 -8.26 -1.78
CA PRO A 15 20.99 -7.97 -2.07
C PRO A 15 20.09 -9.12 -1.60
N VAL A 16 19.01 -8.78 -0.89
CA VAL A 16 17.87 -9.69 -0.76
C VAL A 16 17.20 -9.73 -2.12
N ASP A 17 17.42 -10.83 -2.83
CA ASP A 17 17.08 -10.94 -4.24
C ASP A 17 15.57 -11.22 -4.37
N SER A 18 14.78 -10.19 -4.64
CA SER A 18 13.33 -10.27 -4.87
C SER A 18 12.99 -9.79 -6.26
N LYS A 19 12.44 -10.68 -7.11
CA LYS A 19 11.99 -10.35 -8.46
C LYS A 19 10.49 -10.08 -8.46
N LEU A 20 10.11 -8.81 -8.59
CA LEU A 20 8.72 -8.41 -8.84
C LEU A 20 8.48 -8.49 -10.36
N VAL A 21 7.63 -9.43 -10.78
CA VAL A 21 7.22 -9.52 -12.19
C VAL A 21 5.80 -8.99 -12.31
N LEU A 22 5.64 -7.83 -12.94
CA LEU A 22 4.35 -7.28 -13.32
C LEU A 22 3.99 -7.78 -14.72
N GLN A 23 2.88 -8.50 -14.85
CA GLN A 23 2.35 -8.96 -16.11
C GLN A 23 0.95 -8.41 -16.33
N VAL A 24 0.80 -7.58 -17.36
CA VAL A 24 -0.50 -7.15 -17.88
C VAL A 24 -1.00 -8.23 -18.83
N LYS A 25 -2.20 -8.77 -18.60
CA LYS A 25 -2.87 -9.63 -19.57
C LYS A 25 -4.00 -8.86 -20.24
N THR A 26 -3.96 -8.87 -21.56
CA THR A 26 -4.93 -8.25 -22.43
C THR A 26 -5.82 -9.29 -23.11
N ASP A 27 -7.06 -8.91 -23.40
CA ASP A 27 -7.98 -9.75 -24.16
C ASP A 27 -7.64 -9.71 -25.66
N VAL A 28 -8.45 -10.40 -26.48
CA VAL A 28 -8.32 -10.40 -27.95
C VAL A 28 -8.44 -9.00 -28.59
N LYS A 29 -8.91 -7.98 -27.85
CA LYS A 29 -9.02 -6.59 -28.29
C LYS A 29 -7.92 -5.70 -27.69
N ASN A 30 -6.88 -6.29 -27.10
CA ASN A 30 -5.82 -5.59 -26.37
C ASN A 30 -6.29 -4.78 -25.15
N VAL A 31 -7.49 -5.04 -24.63
CA VAL A 31 -7.99 -4.40 -23.40
C VAL A 31 -7.40 -5.13 -22.19
N PRO A 32 -6.68 -4.44 -21.28
CA PRO A 32 -6.17 -5.04 -20.06
C PRO A 32 -7.33 -5.57 -19.19
N TYR A 33 -7.39 -6.89 -18.99
CA TYR A 33 -8.40 -7.50 -18.11
C TYR A 33 -7.78 -8.07 -16.83
N LYS A 34 -6.45 -8.09 -16.73
CA LYS A 34 -5.75 -8.62 -15.57
C LYS A 34 -4.38 -7.98 -15.36
N PHE A 35 -4.14 -7.52 -14.13
CA PHE A 35 -2.83 -7.07 -13.68
C PHE A 35 -2.37 -8.03 -12.59
N LYS A 36 -1.40 -8.89 -12.93
CA LYS A 36 -0.80 -9.81 -11.96
C LYS A 36 0.59 -9.31 -11.62
N ALA A 37 0.85 -9.10 -10.34
CA ALA A 37 2.21 -9.03 -9.83
C ALA A 37 2.53 -10.37 -9.15
N ARG A 38 3.68 -10.96 -9.49
CA ARG A 38 4.19 -12.15 -8.83
C ARG A 38 5.40 -11.76 -7.99
N PHE A 39 5.37 -12.15 -6.72
CA PHE A 39 6.53 -12.16 -5.86
C PHE A 39 7.04 -13.61 -5.78
N SER A 40 8.14 -13.91 -6.47
CA SER A 40 8.73 -15.25 -6.49
C SER A 40 9.90 -15.32 -5.53
N ARG A 41 9.60 -15.34 -4.24
CA ARG A 41 10.46 -15.93 -3.21
C ARG A 41 9.68 -16.00 -1.91
N SER A 42 9.62 -17.22 -1.40
CA SER A 42 9.44 -17.55 0.01
C SER A 42 8.02 -17.78 0.51
N ASP A 43 7.93 -18.79 1.37
CA ASP A 43 6.77 -19.26 2.13
C ASP A 43 6.46 -18.33 3.32
N TRP A 44 6.44 -17.02 3.06
CA TRP A 44 6.34 -16.02 4.12
C TRP A 44 4.91 -15.89 4.63
N GLU A 45 4.79 -15.61 5.91
CA GLU A 45 3.54 -15.29 6.56
C GLU A 45 3.14 -13.84 6.26
N ILE A 46 1.84 -13.60 6.16
CA ILE A 46 1.26 -12.30 5.80
C ILE A 46 0.05 -12.05 6.67
N ASP A 47 0.11 -11.02 7.50
CA ASP A 47 -1.03 -10.55 8.28
C ASP A 47 -1.30 -9.08 7.96
N SER A 48 -2.56 -8.65 8.12
CA SER A 48 -2.88 -7.23 8.15
C SER A 48 -3.40 -6.78 9.52
N ILE A 49 -3.15 -5.51 9.81
CA ILE A 49 -3.70 -4.81 10.96
C ILE A 49 -4.22 -3.45 10.51
N ASP A 50 -5.18 -2.91 11.25
CA ASP A 50 -5.74 -1.58 11.05
C ASP A 50 -5.56 -0.76 12.34
N VAL A 51 -5.06 0.47 12.23
CA VAL A 51 -4.91 1.37 13.37
C VAL A 51 -6.19 2.17 13.56
N THR A 52 -6.84 1.98 14.71
CA THR A 52 -8.07 2.70 15.01
C THR A 52 -7.80 4.20 15.14
N GLN A 53 -8.56 4.99 14.37
CA GLN A 53 -8.55 6.46 14.41
C GLN A 53 -7.14 7.04 14.22
N ALA A 54 -6.36 6.57 13.24
CA ALA A 54 -4.93 6.86 13.26
C ALA A 54 -4.57 8.35 13.17
N TYR A 55 -5.39 9.17 12.51
CA TYR A 55 -5.17 10.62 12.52
C TYR A 55 -5.33 11.29 13.90
N LEU A 56 -6.06 10.67 14.85
CA LEU A 56 -6.16 11.14 16.23
C LEU A 56 -4.97 10.73 17.10
N ASN A 57 -4.17 9.79 16.63
CA ASN A 57 -3.02 9.29 17.38
C ASN A 57 -1.77 10.18 17.22
N ALA A 58 -1.87 11.31 16.52
CA ALA A 58 -0.77 12.25 16.32
C ALA A 58 -1.13 13.66 16.80
N ASN A 59 -0.15 14.31 17.43
CA ASN A 59 -0.27 15.70 17.84
C ASN A 59 -0.10 16.64 16.64
N LEU A 60 -0.97 17.63 16.55
CA LEU A 60 -0.84 18.70 15.57
C LEU A 60 0.18 19.71 16.09
N HIS A 61 1.19 20.00 15.27
CA HIS A 61 2.21 21.00 15.58
C HIS A 61 1.98 22.34 14.86
N HIS A 62 0.93 22.44 14.04
CA HIS A 62 0.60 23.63 13.26
C HIS A 62 -0.91 23.83 13.22
N ASP A 63 -1.35 25.08 13.24
CA ASP A 63 -2.75 25.44 13.04
C ASP A 63 -3.13 25.18 11.58
N ILE A 64 -4.12 24.31 11.36
CA ILE A 64 -4.67 24.01 10.03
C ILE A 64 -6.01 24.73 9.92
N TYR A 65 -6.10 25.67 8.98
CA TYR A 65 -7.34 26.40 8.69
C TYR A 65 -8.06 25.73 7.52
N LEU A 66 -9.31 25.31 7.72
CA LEU A 66 -10.17 24.75 6.69
C LEU A 66 -11.30 25.74 6.36
N LYS A 67 -11.53 26.00 5.08
CA LYS A 67 -12.74 26.71 4.63
C LYS A 67 -13.89 25.71 4.61
N LEU A 68 -14.81 25.86 5.55
CA LEU A 68 -15.98 25.02 5.68
C LEU A 68 -17.04 25.39 4.62
N LEU A 69 -17.78 24.41 4.11
CA LEU A 69 -18.95 24.67 3.27
C LEU A 69 -20.11 25.13 4.18
N GLU A 70 -20.92 26.08 3.72
CA GLU A 70 -22.06 26.56 4.51
C GLU A 70 -22.97 25.39 4.92
N GLY A 71 -23.26 25.30 6.23
CA GLY A 71 -24.11 24.25 6.81
C GLY A 71 -23.39 22.97 7.24
N THR A 72 -22.06 22.89 7.18
CA THR A 72 -21.30 21.76 7.75
C THR A 72 -20.77 22.08 9.15
N GLU A 73 -20.65 21.05 10.00
CA GLU A 73 -19.97 21.14 11.30
C GLU A 73 -18.45 21.11 11.10
N VAL A 74 -17.70 21.74 12.00
CA VAL A 74 -16.24 21.80 11.93
C VAL A 74 -15.68 20.38 12.14
N PRO A 75 -15.01 19.79 11.13
CA PRO A 75 -14.33 18.52 11.35
C PRO A 75 -13.13 18.75 12.27
N ASP A 76 -12.87 17.82 13.20
CA ASP A 76 -11.61 17.77 13.94
C ASP A 76 -10.46 17.75 12.94
N GLY A 77 -9.75 18.88 12.82
CA GLY A 77 -8.66 19.07 11.86
C GLY A 77 -7.60 18.00 12.07
N LYS A 78 -7.43 17.10 11.11
CA LYS A 78 -6.61 15.90 11.24
C LYS A 78 -5.65 15.83 10.05
N SER A 79 -4.37 15.63 10.33
CA SER A 79 -3.32 15.62 9.30
C SER A 79 -2.70 14.24 9.18
N GLY A 80 -2.96 13.58 8.05
CA GLY A 80 -2.30 12.30 7.71
C GLY A 80 -0.78 12.41 7.65
N ARG A 81 -0.24 13.62 7.42
CA ARG A 81 1.21 13.88 7.48
C ARG A 81 1.74 13.77 8.91
N GLU A 82 1.06 14.34 9.90
CA GLU A 82 1.51 14.25 11.29
C GLU A 82 1.36 12.83 11.82
N TRP A 83 0.29 12.13 11.43
CA TRP A 83 0.17 10.68 11.64
C TRP A 83 1.36 9.92 11.08
N HIS A 84 1.70 10.12 9.80
CA HIS A 84 2.82 9.42 9.19
C HIS A 84 4.14 9.69 9.92
N LYS A 85 4.40 10.93 10.37
CA LYS A 85 5.62 11.25 11.15
C LYS A 85 5.64 10.52 12.50
N GLU A 86 4.52 10.51 13.21
CA GLU A 86 4.39 9.83 14.50
C GLU A 86 4.60 8.32 14.37
N LEU A 87 4.07 7.75 13.28
CA LEU A 87 4.26 6.36 12.90
C LEU A 87 5.72 6.06 12.53
N ASP A 88 6.32 6.81 11.59
CA ASP A 88 7.71 6.65 11.16
C ASP A 88 8.67 6.73 12.35
N ALA A 89 8.48 7.74 13.22
CA ALA A 89 9.31 7.91 14.41
C ALA A 89 9.20 6.70 15.35
N HIS A 90 8.01 6.10 15.50
CA HIS A 90 7.85 4.90 16.30
C HIS A 90 8.50 3.67 15.68
N LEU A 91 8.26 3.42 14.39
CA LEU A 91 8.82 2.29 13.66
C LEU A 91 10.35 2.33 13.68
N ARG A 92 10.95 3.52 13.49
CA ARG A 92 12.40 3.73 13.64
C ARG A 92 12.92 3.37 15.02
N ARG A 93 12.21 3.75 16.09
CA ARG A 93 12.58 3.35 17.48
C ARG A 93 12.53 1.83 17.68
N LEU A 94 11.65 1.14 16.95
CA LEU A 94 11.56 -0.33 16.96
C LEU A 94 12.60 -1.01 16.05
N GLY A 95 13.47 -0.24 15.39
CA GLY A 95 14.51 -0.74 14.49
C GLY A 95 14.04 -1.00 13.06
N PHE A 96 12.87 -0.48 12.67
CA PHE A 96 12.38 -0.52 11.31
C PHE A 96 12.81 0.73 10.55
N PHE A 97 13.33 0.55 9.35
CA PHE A 97 13.75 1.67 8.50
C PHE A 97 13.00 1.65 7.17
N PRO A 98 12.50 2.79 6.69
CA PRO A 98 11.83 2.86 5.40
C PRO A 98 12.82 2.62 4.27
N LEU A 99 12.33 2.03 3.18
CA LEU A 99 13.08 1.91 1.94
C LEU A 99 13.33 3.32 1.35
N PRO A 100 14.55 3.60 0.84
CA PRO A 100 14.89 4.93 0.31
C PRO A 100 13.94 5.46 -0.77
N ASN A 101 13.44 4.55 -1.63
CA ASN A 101 12.58 4.90 -2.77
C ASN A 101 11.10 4.60 -2.52
N ILE A 102 10.77 3.96 -1.39
CA ILE A 102 9.41 3.53 -1.06
C ILE A 102 9.17 3.81 0.44
N PRO A 103 8.93 5.09 0.82
CA PRO A 103 8.91 5.52 2.22
C PRO A 103 7.75 4.92 3.05
N CYS A 104 6.80 4.25 2.40
CA CYS A 104 5.72 3.52 3.05
C CYS A 104 6.03 2.04 3.32
N VAL A 105 7.21 1.55 2.92
CA VAL A 105 7.65 0.17 3.15
C VAL A 105 8.86 0.18 4.07
N TYR A 106 8.73 -0.47 5.21
CA TYR A 106 9.75 -0.55 6.25
C TYR A 106 10.33 -1.95 6.34
N LEU A 107 11.64 -2.02 6.58
CA LEU A 107 12.39 -3.26 6.75
C LEU A 107 13.06 -3.31 8.12
N LYS A 108 13.11 -4.51 8.70
CA LYS A 108 13.92 -4.85 9.87
C LYS A 108 14.49 -6.25 9.70
N GLY A 109 15.73 -6.46 10.15
CA GLY A 109 16.39 -7.76 10.06
C GLY A 109 16.75 -8.17 8.62
N ALA A 110 17.19 -9.41 8.46
CA ALA A 110 17.55 -10.00 7.18
C ALA A 110 17.35 -11.52 7.20
N GLY A 111 17.19 -12.13 6.02
CA GLY A 111 17.00 -13.57 5.88
C GLY A 111 15.77 -14.06 6.65
N GLU A 112 15.95 -15.09 7.49
CA GLU A 112 14.87 -15.71 8.29
C GLU A 112 14.30 -14.80 9.39
N SER A 113 15.01 -13.73 9.75
CA SER A 113 14.56 -12.73 10.74
C SER A 113 13.90 -11.50 10.11
N GLN A 114 13.80 -11.47 8.78
CA GLN A 114 13.35 -10.27 8.07
C GLN A 114 11.88 -10.00 8.30
N VAL A 115 11.54 -8.76 8.63
CA VAL A 115 10.16 -8.28 8.72
C VAL A 115 9.98 -7.10 7.79
N ILE A 116 8.93 -7.14 6.99
CA ILE A 116 8.50 -6.07 6.10
C ILE A 116 7.17 -5.54 6.60
N ILE A 117 7.04 -4.22 6.73
CA ILE A 117 5.78 -3.55 7.00
C ILE A 117 5.48 -2.62 5.85
N ALA A 118 4.38 -2.83 5.13
CA ALA A 118 3.85 -1.87 4.18
C ALA A 118 2.69 -1.11 4.83
N VAL A 119 2.74 0.21 4.78
CA VAL A 119 1.77 1.10 5.43
C VAL A 119 0.96 1.84 4.37
N TYR A 120 -0.35 1.89 4.55
CA TYR A 120 -1.24 2.78 3.84
C TYR A 120 -2.19 3.45 4.82
N VAL A 121 -1.88 4.70 5.19
CA VAL A 121 -2.68 5.48 6.13
C VAL A 121 -2.86 4.71 7.45
N ASP A 122 -4.01 4.09 7.67
CA ASP A 122 -4.37 3.37 8.89
C ASP A 122 -4.14 1.84 8.75
N ASP A 123 -4.09 1.35 7.50
CA ASP A 123 -3.88 -0.06 7.16
C ASP A 123 -2.38 -0.41 7.14
N MET A 124 -2.01 -1.55 7.72
CA MET A 124 -0.67 -2.10 7.62
C MET A 124 -0.67 -3.57 7.21
N LEU A 125 0.23 -3.92 6.30
CA LEU A 125 0.53 -5.29 5.89
C LEU A 125 1.88 -5.68 6.46
N ILE A 126 1.93 -6.77 7.23
CA ILE A 126 3.13 -7.26 7.88
C ILE A 126 3.50 -8.61 7.26
N VAL A 127 4.73 -8.72 6.76
CA VAL A 127 5.23 -9.89 6.04
C VAL A 127 6.54 -10.34 6.66
N SER A 128 6.69 -11.65 6.91
CA SER A 128 7.90 -12.23 7.49
C SER A 128 8.01 -13.73 7.19
N PRO A 129 9.23 -14.31 7.07
CA PRO A 129 9.41 -15.76 7.00
C PRO A 129 8.85 -16.51 8.21
N GLN A 130 8.92 -15.91 9.39
CA GLN A 130 8.54 -16.54 10.65
C GLN A 130 7.29 -15.89 11.25
N ARG A 131 6.31 -16.71 11.64
CA ARG A 131 5.06 -16.26 12.28
C ARG A 131 5.32 -15.54 13.61
N ASP A 132 6.32 -15.97 14.36
CA ASP A 132 6.67 -15.35 15.65
C ASP A 132 7.11 -13.90 15.50
N GLN A 133 7.81 -13.58 14.41
CA GLN A 133 8.21 -12.20 14.12
C GLN A 133 7.00 -11.31 13.80
N ILE A 134 5.99 -11.83 13.09
CA ILE A 134 4.72 -11.11 12.88
C ILE A 134 4.03 -10.87 14.21
N ASN A 135 3.92 -11.90 15.05
CA ASN A 135 3.28 -11.78 16.36
C ASN A 135 3.99 -10.78 17.27
N GLN A 136 5.32 -10.80 17.30
CA GLN A 136 6.12 -9.84 18.06
C GLN A 136 5.92 -8.42 17.54
N THR A 137 5.96 -8.24 16.21
CA THR A 137 5.74 -6.94 15.56
C THR A 137 4.36 -6.38 15.88
N LYS A 138 3.31 -7.19 15.78
CA LYS A 138 1.95 -6.78 16.16
C LYS A 138 1.87 -6.38 17.63
N ARG A 139 2.47 -7.15 18.55
CA ARG A 139 2.47 -6.83 19.99
C ARG A 139 3.12 -5.48 20.28
N VAL A 140 4.27 -5.17 19.66
CA VAL A 140 4.93 -3.89 19.92
C VAL A 140 4.15 -2.70 19.34
N ILE A 141 3.42 -2.89 18.23
CA ILE A 141 2.54 -1.87 17.64
C ILE A 141 1.27 -1.68 18.51
N ILE A 142 0.64 -2.78 18.97
CA ILE A 142 -0.52 -2.78 19.89
C ILE A 142 -0.23 -1.99 21.16
N ASN A 143 1.00 -2.07 21.67
CA ASN A 143 1.36 -1.41 22.92
C ASN A 143 1.30 0.13 22.83
N LYS A 144 1.37 0.70 21.62
CA LYS A 144 1.30 2.15 21.42
C LYS A 144 -0.07 2.63 20.94
N TRP A 145 -0.69 1.90 20.03
CA TRP A 145 -1.96 2.30 19.44
C TRP A 145 -3.00 1.20 19.56
N LYS A 146 -4.26 1.62 19.66
CA LYS A 146 -5.39 0.70 19.50
C LYS A 146 -5.40 0.23 18.05
N ILE A 147 -5.32 -1.08 17.86
CA ILE A 147 -5.40 -1.70 16.53
C ILE A 147 -6.47 -2.78 16.47
N THR A 148 -6.98 -3.00 15.27
CA THR A 148 -7.75 -4.18 14.89
C THR A 148 -6.80 -5.16 14.20
N ASN A 149 -6.66 -6.36 14.76
CA ASN A 149 -5.86 -7.41 14.14
C ASN A 149 -6.75 -8.22 13.18
N ASN A 150 -6.53 -8.05 11.88
CA ASN A 150 -7.28 -8.77 10.85
C ASN A 150 -6.71 -10.18 10.61
N GLY A 151 -5.53 -10.48 11.18
CA GLY A 151 -4.88 -11.78 11.06
C GLY A 151 -4.40 -12.07 9.64
N PRO A 152 -4.26 -13.35 9.26
CA PRO A 152 -3.83 -13.74 7.92
C PRO A 152 -4.76 -13.16 6.86
N THR A 153 -4.21 -12.38 5.93
CA THR A 153 -5.04 -11.67 4.96
C THR A 153 -4.91 -12.23 3.55
N THR A 154 -6.06 -12.34 2.88
CA THR A 154 -6.17 -12.64 1.45
C THR A 154 -6.46 -11.40 0.61
N GLU A 155 -6.59 -10.24 1.23
CA GLU A 155 -6.84 -8.97 0.55
C GLU A 155 -6.25 -7.78 1.33
N PHE A 156 -5.63 -6.85 0.62
CA PHE A 156 -5.11 -5.61 1.20
C PHE A 156 -5.30 -4.48 0.19
N LEU A 157 -6.03 -3.41 0.56
CA LEU A 157 -6.32 -2.28 -0.35
C LEU A 157 -6.92 -2.72 -1.70
N LYS A 158 -7.89 -3.65 -1.66
CA LYS A 158 -8.49 -4.29 -2.84
C LYS A 158 -7.48 -5.05 -3.74
N ILE A 159 -6.27 -5.30 -3.26
CA ILE A 159 -5.31 -6.23 -3.87
C ILE A 159 -5.57 -7.61 -3.29
N LYS A 160 -6.02 -8.53 -4.12
CA LYS A 160 -6.15 -9.93 -3.72
C LYS A 160 -4.77 -10.55 -3.59
N ILE A 161 -4.53 -11.19 -2.46
CA ILE A 161 -3.31 -11.91 -2.12
C ILE A 161 -3.62 -13.40 -2.16
N THR A 162 -2.79 -14.18 -2.87
CA THR A 162 -2.94 -15.63 -2.94
C THR A 162 -1.58 -16.29 -2.79
N GLN A 163 -1.46 -17.16 -1.78
CA GLN A 163 -0.23 -17.89 -1.48
C GLN A 163 -0.32 -19.30 -2.05
N ASP A 164 0.59 -19.63 -2.95
CA ASP A 164 0.83 -21.00 -3.41
C ASP A 164 2.01 -21.55 -2.60
N ARG A 165 1.69 -22.31 -1.55
CA ARG A 165 2.67 -22.84 -0.58
C ARG A 165 3.60 -23.88 -1.21
N GLU A 166 3.07 -24.73 -2.10
CA GLU A 166 3.86 -25.73 -2.83
C GLU A 166 4.90 -25.07 -3.73
N LYS A 167 4.50 -24.02 -4.47
CA LYS A 167 5.41 -23.29 -5.35
C LYS A 167 6.20 -22.20 -4.64
N ARG A 168 5.91 -21.92 -3.37
CA ARG A 168 6.47 -20.81 -2.57
C ARG A 168 6.34 -19.46 -3.28
N VAL A 169 5.14 -19.18 -3.79
CA VAL A 169 4.83 -17.97 -4.55
C VAL A 169 3.68 -17.21 -3.90
N ILE A 170 3.86 -15.91 -3.74
CA ILE A 170 2.78 -14.98 -3.39
C ILE A 170 2.35 -14.26 -4.68
N ASN A 171 1.07 -14.35 -5.00
CA ASN A 171 0.46 -13.66 -6.13
C ASN A 171 -0.39 -12.49 -5.64
N LEU A 172 -0.24 -11.35 -6.30
CA LEU A 172 -1.04 -10.15 -6.10
C LEU A 172 -1.88 -9.89 -7.35
N ASP A 173 -3.18 -9.69 -7.17
CA ASP A 173 -4.16 -9.54 -8.26
C ASP A 173 -5.15 -8.41 -7.94
N GLN A 174 -5.26 -7.42 -8.82
CA GLN A 174 -6.24 -6.33 -8.71
C GLN A 174 -7.38 -6.44 -9.72
N GLN A 175 -7.54 -7.60 -10.36
CA GLN A 175 -8.55 -7.79 -11.39
C GLN A 175 -9.98 -7.45 -10.93
N ALA A 176 -10.36 -7.80 -9.70
CA ALA A 176 -11.69 -7.54 -9.18
C ALA A 176 -11.97 -6.03 -9.07
N TYR A 177 -11.03 -5.29 -8.48
CA TYR A 177 -11.13 -3.83 -8.33
C TYR A 177 -11.22 -3.11 -9.68
N ILE A 178 -10.42 -3.53 -10.66
CA ILE A 178 -10.45 -2.90 -11.99
C ILE A 178 -11.80 -3.14 -12.68
N LYS A 179 -12.38 -4.33 -12.52
CA LYS A 179 -13.72 -4.61 -13.04
C LYS A 179 -14.79 -3.74 -12.36
N GLU A 180 -14.70 -3.55 -11.05
CA GLU A 180 -15.58 -2.67 -10.28
C GLU A 180 -15.52 -1.23 -10.84
N ILE A 181 -14.31 -0.67 -11.01
CA ILE A 181 -14.12 0.67 -11.59
C ILE A 181 -14.73 0.77 -12.99
N ILE A 182 -14.48 -0.21 -13.86
CA ILE A 182 -15.01 -0.19 -15.23
C ILE A 182 -16.54 -0.20 -15.23
N GLN A 183 -17.17 -1.00 -14.36
CA GLN A 183 -18.62 -1.09 -14.25
C GLN A 183 -19.24 0.19 -13.71
N GLU A 184 -18.61 0.80 -12.70
CA GLU A 184 -19.13 1.99 -12.03
C GLU A 184 -18.95 3.27 -12.88
N TRP A 185 -17.75 3.47 -13.44
CA TRP A 185 -17.36 4.77 -14.02
C TRP A 185 -17.33 4.80 -15.55
N ILE A 186 -17.02 3.67 -16.18
CA ILE A 186 -16.79 3.65 -17.63
C ILE A 186 -18.07 3.29 -18.40
N ARG A 187 -19.13 2.79 -17.72
CA ARG A 187 -20.44 2.40 -18.28
C ARG A 187 -20.40 2.27 -19.81
N LEU A 188 -19.78 1.20 -20.30
CA LEU A 188 -19.31 1.02 -21.69
C LEU A 188 -20.39 1.20 -22.78
N HIS A 189 -21.64 1.47 -22.41
CA HIS A 189 -22.81 1.61 -23.28
C HIS A 189 -23.55 2.95 -23.16
N GLU A 190 -23.12 3.88 -22.31
CA GLU A 190 -23.71 5.23 -22.24
C GLU A 190 -22.78 6.24 -22.95
N ARG A 191 -23.18 6.67 -24.16
CA ARG A 191 -22.56 7.84 -24.81
C ARG A 191 -22.81 9.05 -23.91
N THR A 192 -21.78 9.52 -23.21
CA THR A 192 -21.86 10.83 -22.57
C THR A 192 -21.87 11.89 -23.66
N TRP A 193 -23.05 12.44 -23.93
CA TRP A 193 -23.22 13.58 -24.83
C TRP A 193 -22.54 14.77 -24.18
N THR A 194 -21.30 15.08 -24.60
CA THR A 194 -20.69 16.36 -24.26
C THR A 194 -21.31 17.40 -25.18
N PRO A 195 -22.11 18.36 -24.68
CA PRO A 195 -22.62 19.44 -25.52
C PRO A 195 -21.42 20.22 -26.02
N MET A 196 -21.20 20.28 -27.34
CA MET A 196 -20.38 21.37 -27.89
C MET A 196 -21.21 22.65 -27.77
N THR A 197 -20.97 23.44 -26.74
CA THR A 197 -21.54 24.79 -26.64
C THR A 197 -20.85 25.67 -27.68
N HIS A 198 -21.53 25.80 -28.83
CA HIS A 198 -21.28 26.70 -29.95
C HIS A 198 -20.18 26.32 -30.95
N THR A 199 -20.62 26.03 -32.17
CA THR A 199 -19.80 26.15 -33.39
C THR A 199 -19.69 27.64 -33.74
N PRO A 200 -18.49 28.22 -33.92
CA PRO A 200 -18.38 29.60 -34.40
C PRO A 200 -18.97 29.68 -35.82
N LEU A 201 -19.93 30.59 -36.02
CA LEU A 201 -20.41 30.93 -37.36
C LEU A 201 -19.29 31.63 -38.14
N LYS A 202 -19.12 31.23 -39.40
CA LYS A 202 -18.19 31.84 -40.36
C LYS A 202 -18.59 33.27 -40.71
#